data_AF-A0A918WJ09-F1
#
_entry.id   AF-A0A918WJ09-F1
#
_cell.length_a   1.000
_cell.length_b   1.000
_cell.length_c   1.000
_cell.angle_alpha   90.00
_cell.angle_beta   90.00
_cell.angle_gamma   90.00
#
_symmetry.space_group_name_H-M   'P 1'
#
loop_
_entity.id
_entity.type
_entity.pdbx_description
1 polymer ?
#
loop_
_entity_poly.entity_id
_entity_poly.type
_entity_poly.pdbx_seq_one_letter_code
_entity_poly.pdbx_strand_id
1 'polypeptide(L)' 'MTEKVQGPASYFPSIEKKYGQPIQHWLDLAAAQSDMTHMQIVAVLKETHGLGHGHANAIVAHVLAQKKKG' A
#
# COMPACT_ATOMS: atom_id res chain seq x y z
N MET A 1 -0.58 6.25 24.49
CA MET A 1 -1.42 5.09 24.11
C MET A 1 -0.95 4.66 22.74
N THR A 2 -0.37 3.48 22.60
CA THR A 2 0.02 2.95 21.28
C THR A 2 -1.24 2.44 20.61
N GLU A 3 -1.81 3.24 19.70
CA GLU A 3 -2.89 2.75 18.84
C GLU A 3 -2.39 1.47 18.19
N LYS A 4 -2.97 0.33 18.58
CA LYS A 4 -2.73 -0.94 17.91
C LYS A 4 -3.17 -0.73 16.48
N VAL A 5 -2.22 -0.41 15.61
CA VAL A 5 -2.45 -0.33 14.19
C VAL A 5 -2.91 -1.73 13.80
N GLN A 6 -4.22 -1.87 13.60
CA GLN A 6 -4.87 -3.12 13.24
C GLN A 6 -5.21 -3.04 11.75
N GLY A 7 -4.78 -4.04 10.99
CA GLY A 7 -5.04 -4.13 9.56
C GLY A 7 -3.82 -3.80 8.69
N PRO A 8 -4.02 -3.45 7.41
CA PRO A 8 -2.93 -3.26 6.45
C PRO A 8 -1.86 -2.26 6.88
N ALA A 9 -2.24 -1.28 7.71
CA ALA A 9 -1.34 -0.25 8.22
C ALA A 9 -0.28 -0.79 9.20
N SER A 10 -0.46 -1.98 9.79
CA SER A 10 0.58 -2.62 10.62
C SER A 10 1.84 -2.96 9.81
N TYR A 11 1.71 -3.11 8.48
CA TYR A 11 2.83 -3.41 7.60
C TYR A 11 3.63 -2.18 7.21
N PHE A 12 3.11 -0.96 7.44
CA PHE A 12 3.70 0.28 6.93
C PHE A 12 5.12 0.54 7.43
N PRO A 13 5.42 0.42 8.74
CA PRO A 13 6.78 0.63 9.24
C PRO A 13 7.80 -0.35 8.61
N SER A 14 7.36 -1.59 8.35
CA SER A 14 8.20 -2.62 7.71
C SER A 14 8.43 -2.34 6.23
N ILE A 15 7.45 -1.80 5.53
CA ILE A 15 7.55 -1.38 4.12
C ILE A 15 8.55 -0.22 4.02
N GLU A 16 8.40 0.82 4.84
CA GLU A 16 9.31 1.96 4.85
C GLU A 16 10.75 1.53 5.14
N LYS A 17 10.92 0.67 6.16
CA LYS A 17 12.25 0.13 6.51
C LYS A 17 12.86 -0.74 5.41
N LYS A 18 12.04 -1.47 4.65
CA LYS A 18 12.52 -2.38 3.60
C LYS A 18 12.82 -1.68 2.27
N TYR A 19 11.99 -0.71 1.89
CA TYR A 19 12.06 -0.05 0.57
C TYR A 19 12.61 1.38 0.63
N GLY A 20 12.85 1.93 1.82
CA GLY A 20 13.56 3.19 2.03
C GLY A 20 12.77 4.46 1.64
N GLN A 21 11.48 4.32 1.33
CA GLN A 21 10.58 5.43 0.99
C GLN A 21 9.43 5.48 2.01
N PRO A 22 8.92 6.68 2.33
CA PRO A 22 7.82 6.84 3.27
C PRO A 22 6.55 6.15 2.78
N ILE A 23 5.68 5.70 3.68
CA ILE A 23 4.47 4.96 3.28
C ILE A 23 3.57 5.78 2.37
N GLN A 24 3.50 7.09 2.62
CA GLN A 24 2.74 8.02 1.81
C GLN A 24 3.14 7.95 0.33
N HIS A 25 4.43 7.84 0.02
CA HIS A 25 4.91 7.67 -1.37
C HIS A 25 4.27 6.45 -2.05
N TRP A 26 4.22 5.31 -1.35
CA TRP A 26 3.61 4.08 -1.88
C TRP A 26 2.09 4.19 -2.01
N LEU A 27 1.43 4.86 -1.05
CA LEU A 27 -0.01 5.11 -1.09
C LEU A 27 -0.36 6.03 -2.26
N ASP A 28 0.41 7.09 -2.52
CA ASP A 28 0.20 8.00 -3.64
C ASP A 28 0.39 7.29 -4.98
N LEU A 29 1.39 6.40 -5.11
CA LEU A 29 1.57 5.57 -6.31
C LEU A 29 0.38 4.65 -6.59
N ALA A 30 -0.18 4.05 -5.54
CA ALA A 30 -1.37 3.21 -5.67
C ALA A 30 -2.64 4.04 -5.92
N ALA A 31 -2.75 5.24 -5.33
CA ALA A 31 -3.86 6.17 -5.53
C ALA A 31 -3.88 6.76 -6.94
N ALA A 32 -2.70 7.04 -7.51
CA ALA A 32 -2.54 7.46 -8.90
C ALA A 32 -3.03 6.40 -9.90
N GLN A 33 -3.11 5.13 -9.48
CA GLN A 33 -3.60 4.01 -10.26
C GLN A 33 -5.00 3.54 -9.82
N SER A 34 -5.76 4.39 -9.14
CA SER A 34 -7.05 4.01 -8.55
C SER A 34 -8.16 3.67 -9.55
N ASP A 35 -7.92 3.87 -10.85
CA ASP A 35 -8.78 3.44 -11.96
C ASP A 35 -8.55 1.96 -12.35
N MET A 36 -7.46 1.37 -11.87
CA MET A 36 -7.15 -0.04 -12.08
C MET A 36 -7.79 -0.93 -11.01
N THR A 37 -7.97 -2.21 -11.34
CA THR A 37 -8.38 -3.21 -10.36
C THR A 37 -7.30 -3.42 -9.29
N HIS A 38 -7.70 -3.88 -8.10
CA HIS A 38 -6.77 -4.19 -7.01
C HIS A 38 -5.55 -4.99 -7.50
N MET A 39 -5.79 -6.08 -8.23
CA MET A 39 -4.74 -6.99 -8.70
C MET A 39 -3.77 -6.32 -9.67
N GLN A 40 -4.24 -5.38 -10.50
CA GLN A 40 -3.39 -4.62 -11.41
C GLN A 40 -2.47 -3.66 -10.64
N ILE A 41 -3.01 -2.93 -9.65
CA ILE A 41 -2.18 -2.02 -8.82
C ILE A 41 -1.12 -2.83 -8.04
N VAL A 42 -1.51 -4.00 -7.51
CA VAL A 42 -0.56 -4.93 -6.86
C VAL A 42 0.51 -5.40 -7.83
N ALA A 43 0.16 -5.72 -9.08
CA ALA A 43 1.12 -6.11 -10.10
C ALA A 43 2.11 -4.98 -10.38
N VAL A 44 1.64 -3.75 -10.58
CA VAL A 44 2.52 -2.59 -10.84
C VAL A 44 3.47 -2.32 -9.67
N LEU A 45 3.00 -2.36 -8.43
CA LEU A 45 3.87 -2.21 -7.26
C LEU A 45 4.93 -3.31 -7.17
N LYS A 46 4.60 -4.54 -7.58
CA LYS A 46 5.55 -5.66 -7.61
C LYS A 46 6.56 -5.51 -8.76
N GLU A 47 6.09 -5.22 -9.96
CA GLU A 47 6.88 -5.23 -11.19
C GLU A 47 7.76 -3.98 -11.31
N THR A 48 7.19 -2.80 -11.02
CA THR A 48 7.91 -1.53 -11.14
C THR A 48 8.82 -1.25 -9.94
N HIS A 49 8.39 -1.63 -8.74
CA HIS A 49 9.07 -1.24 -7.50
C HIS A 49 9.60 -2.43 -6.67
N GLY A 50 9.41 -3.66 -7.13
CA GLY A 50 9.92 -4.86 -6.44
C GLY A 50 9.23 -5.14 -5.11
N LEU A 51 8.02 -4.61 -4.88
CA LEU A 51 7.31 -4.89 -3.63
C LEU A 51 6.96 -6.38 -3.50
N GLY A 52 7.01 -6.90 -2.28
CA GLY A 52 6.53 -8.24 -1.98
C GLY A 52 5.01 -8.29 -2.02
N HIS A 53 4.43 -9.46 -2.31
CA HIS A 53 2.98 -9.60 -2.47
C HIS A 53 2.18 -9.10 -1.26
N GLY A 54 2.58 -9.45 -0.03
CA GLY A 54 1.92 -8.98 1.19
C GLY A 54 2.02 -7.46 1.40
N HIS A 55 3.14 -6.86 1.04
CA HIS A 55 3.36 -5.41 1.15
C HIS A 55 2.53 -4.63 0.13
N ALA A 56 2.56 -5.06 -1.13
CA ALA A 56 1.76 -4.46 -2.20
C ALA A 56 0.26 -4.57 -1.89
N ASN A 57 -0.21 -5.75 -1.45
CA ASN A 57 -1.60 -5.96 -1.05
C ASN A 57 -2.02 -5.03 0.11
N ALA A 58 -1.15 -4.84 1.10
CA ALA A 58 -1.45 -3.96 2.23
C ALA A 58 -1.64 -2.49 1.81
N ILE A 59 -0.77 -1.99 0.92
CA ILE A 59 -0.85 -0.63 0.37
C ILE A 59 -2.15 -0.45 -0.43
N VAL A 60 -2.42 -1.37 -1.38
CA VAL A 60 -3.58 -1.28 -2.26
C VAL A 60 -4.89 -1.43 -1.47
N ALA A 61 -4.96 -2.36 -0.52
CA ALA A 61 -6.11 -2.51 0.35
C ALA A 61 -6.40 -1.24 1.16
N HIS A 62 -5.36 -0.56 1.66
CA HIS A 62 -5.53 0.71 2.36
C HIS A 62 -6.10 1.80 1.45
N VAL A 63 -5.51 2.01 0.27
CA VAL A 63 -5.95 3.04 -0.69
C VAL A 63 -7.40 2.80 -1.15
N LEU A 64 -7.74 1.57 -1.51
CA LEU A 64 -9.10 1.22 -1.94
C LEU A 64 -10.12 1.33 -0.80
N ALA A 65 -9.75 0.96 0.43
CA ALA A 65 -10.61 1.13 1.59
C ALA A 65 -10.88 2.61 1.91
N GLN A 66 -9.88 3.48 1.73
CA GLN A 66 -10.06 4.94 1.86
C GLN A 66 -10.96 5.50 0.76
N LYS A 67 -10.78 5.08 -0.51
CA LYS A 67 -11.63 5.51 -1.64
C LYS A 67 -13.10 5.14 -1.43
N LYS A 68 -13.39 3.99 -0.82
CA LYS A 68 -14.77 3.53 -0.54
C LYS A 68 -15.46 4.31 0.59
N LYS A 69 -14.70 5.02 1.44
CA LYS A 69 -15.24 5.84 2.54
C LYS A 69 -15.55 7.29 2.11
N GLY A 70 -15.15 7.68 0.90
CA GLY A 70 -15.43 8.99 0.29
C GLY A 70 -16.66 8.97 -0.61
#